data_AF-A0A7K1FN88-F1
#
_entry.id   AF-A0A7K1FN88-F1
#
_cell.length_a   1.000
_cell.length_b   1.000
_cell.length_c   1.000
_cell.angle_alpha   90.00
_cell.angle_beta   90.00
_cell.angle_gamma   90.00
#
_symmetry.space_group_name_H-M   'P 1'
#
loop_
_entity.id
_entity.type
_entity.pdbx_description
1 polymer ?
#
loop_
_entity_poly.entity_id
_entity_poly.type
_entity_poly.pdbx_seq_one_letter_code
_entity_poly.pdbx_strand_id
1 'polypeptide(L)'
;MEHGFRPDDETWTAHLEHLAHHLRVRGLLPSTAVGTDVVERRLAYWLITQRREERMRTLLPHRREQLDQAVPGWRTHRPMWA
;
A
#
# COMPACT_ATOMS: atom_id res chain seq x y z
N MET A 1 -11.61 -16.04 -20.74
CA MET A 1 -12.36 -14.78 -20.60
C MET A 1 -13.06 -14.90 -19.26
N GLU A 2 -12.41 -14.37 -18.22
CA GLU A 2 -12.96 -13.22 -17.47
C GLU A 2 -14.11 -13.73 -16.59
N HIS A 3 -13.99 -13.79 -15.27
CA HIS A 3 -14.02 -12.63 -14.41
C HIS A 3 -13.18 -12.90 -13.16
N GLY A 4 -12.14 -12.09 -12.95
CA GLY A 4 -11.45 -11.99 -11.66
C GLY A 4 -12.33 -11.27 -10.66
N PHE A 5 -13.45 -11.87 -10.26
CA PHE A 5 -14.13 -11.48 -9.03
C PHE A 5 -13.23 -11.92 -7.88
N ARG A 6 -12.33 -11.03 -7.46
CA ARG A 6 -11.53 -11.23 -6.24
C ARG A 6 -12.22 -10.44 -5.11
N PRO A 7 -12.62 -11.08 -4.01
CA PRO A 7 -13.32 -10.46 -2.86
C PRO A 7 -12.48 -9.40 -2.09
N ASP A 8 -11.43 -8.88 -2.71
CA ASP A 8 -10.36 -8.11 -2.09
C ASP A 8 -10.54 -6.60 -2.21
N ASP A 9 -11.54 -6.05 -2.90
CA ASP A 9 -11.59 -4.58 -3.10
C ASP A 9 -12.00 -3.82 -1.83
N GLU A 10 -12.93 -4.34 -1.03
CA GLU A 10 -13.25 -3.80 0.30
C GLU A 10 -12.07 -3.95 1.26
N THR A 11 -11.43 -5.13 1.26
CA THR A 11 -10.22 -5.36 2.08
C THR A 11 -9.07 -4.47 1.63
N TRP A 12 -8.92 -4.25 0.33
CA TRP A 12 -7.91 -3.38 -0.26
C TRP A 12 -8.17 -1.92 0.11
N THR A 13 -9.43 -1.49 0.01
CA THR A 13 -9.87 -0.15 0.43
C THR A 13 -9.65 0.05 1.91
N ALA A 14 -9.99 -0.93 2.76
CA ALA A 14 -9.73 -0.87 4.19
C ALA A 14 -8.23 -0.73 4.52
N HIS A 15 -7.36 -1.46 3.80
CA HIS A 15 -5.91 -1.29 3.94
C HIS A 15 -5.43 0.08 3.46
N LEU A 16 -6.00 0.60 2.37
CA LEU A 16 -5.71 1.95 1.87
C LEU A 16 -6.10 3.01 2.90
N GLU A 17 -7.30 2.91 3.48
CA GLU A 17 -7.77 3.82 4.51
C GLU A 17 -6.88 3.78 5.75
N HIS A 18 -6.48 2.59 6.18
CA HIS A 18 -5.57 2.42 7.31
C HIS A 18 -4.18 3.02 7.02
N LEU A 19 -3.68 2.84 5.79
CA LEU A 19 -2.43 3.44 5.33
C LEU A 19 -2.51 4.97 5.27
N ALA A 20 -3.61 5.51 4.72
CA ALA A 20 -3.84 6.94 4.64
C ALA A 20 -4.00 7.56 6.04
N HIS A 21 -4.70 6.88 6.94
CA HIS A 21 -4.79 7.27 8.34
C HIS A 21 -3.41 7.29 9.00
N HIS A 22 -2.61 6.25 8.81
CA HIS A 22 -1.24 6.19 9.33
C HIS A 22 -0.38 7.35 8.81
N LEU A 23 -0.45 7.65 7.51
CA LEU A 23 0.24 8.79 6.91
C LEU A 23 -0.24 10.12 7.50
N ARG A 24 -1.55 10.29 7.72
CA ARG A 24 -2.09 11.51 8.33
C ARG A 24 -1.66 11.69 9.79
N VAL A 25 -1.63 10.60 10.57
CA VAL A 25 -1.27 10.65 12.00
C VAL A 25 0.24 10.80 12.20
N ARG A 26 1.05 10.05 11.46
CA ARG A 26 2.51 10.01 11.64
C ARG A 26 3.29 10.93 10.69
N GLY A 27 2.68 11.34 9.58
CA GLY A 27 3.36 12.07 8.50
C GLY A 27 4.34 11.21 7.69
N LEU A 28 4.42 9.91 7.97
CA LEU A 28 5.40 8.98 7.40
C LEU A 28 4.70 7.74 6.85
N LEU A 29 5.29 7.15 5.80
CA LEU A 29 4.87 5.85 5.28
C LEU A 29 5.24 4.75 6.29
N PRO A 30 4.41 3.70 6.43
CA PRO A 30 4.69 2.60 7.32
C PRO A 30 5.97 1.89 6.89
N SER A 31 6.76 1.48 7.88
CA SER A 31 8.07 0.91 7.65
C SER A 31 8.20 -0.47 8.28
N THR A 32 8.91 -1.40 7.64
CA THR A 32 9.18 -2.73 8.20
C THR A 32 10.32 -2.73 9.22
N ALA A 33 10.56 -1.60 9.90
CA ALA A 33 11.71 -1.42 10.78
C ALA A 33 11.67 -2.38 11.98
N VAL A 34 12.84 -2.58 12.59
CA VAL A 34 12.92 -3.22 13.88
C VAL A 34 12.34 -2.26 14.94
N GLY A 35 11.46 -2.75 15.81
CA GLY A 35 10.73 -1.91 16.79
C GLY A 35 9.38 -1.38 16.30
N THR A 36 9.00 -1.61 15.05
CA THR A 36 7.68 -1.21 14.53
C THR A 36 6.58 -2.20 14.91
N ASP A 37 5.37 -1.67 15.17
CA ASP A 37 4.17 -2.46 15.46
C ASP A 37 3.83 -3.46 14.35
N VAL A 38 3.23 -4.60 14.72
CA VAL A 38 2.82 -5.67 13.79
C VAL A 38 1.84 -5.16 12.74
N VAL A 39 0.93 -4.25 13.10
CA VAL A 39 -0.03 -3.64 12.18
C VAL A 39 0.69 -2.78 11.14
N GLU A 40 1.64 -1.96 11.57
CA GLU A 40 2.41 -1.12 10.65
C GLU A 40 3.26 -1.96 9.69
N ARG A 41 3.87 -3.05 10.18
CA ARG A 41 4.60 -3.99 9.31
C ARG A 41 3.70 -4.59 8.25
N ARG A 42 2.47 -5.01 8.61
CA ARG A 42 1.50 -5.52 7.64
C ARG A 42 1.17 -4.49 6.56
N LEU A 43 0.94 -3.22 6.94
CA LEU A 43 0.70 -2.13 5.99
C LEU A 43 1.91 -1.88 5.08
N ALA A 44 3.12 -1.95 5.62
CA ALA A 44 4.34 -1.81 4.85
C ALA A 44 4.50 -2.94 3.81
N TYR A 45 4.26 -4.20 4.21
CA TYR A 45 4.25 -5.34 3.28
C TYR A 45 3.18 -5.20 2.20
N TRP A 46 1.97 -4.77 2.57
CA TRP A 46 0.90 -4.52 1.61
C TRP A 46 1.31 -3.46 0.57
N LEU A 47 1.92 -2.36 1.02
CA LEU A 47 2.42 -1.29 0.16
C LEU A 47 3.54 -1.78 -0.78
N ILE A 48 4.43 -2.66 -0.30
CA ILE A 48 5.46 -3.30 -1.15
C ILE A 48 4.80 -4.13 -2.26
N THR A 49 3.76 -4.90 -1.94
CA THR A 49 2.99 -5.66 -2.94
C THR A 49 2.36 -4.74 -3.98
N GLN A 50 1.73 -3.63 -3.58
CA GLN A 50 1.13 -2.68 -4.52
C GLN A 50 2.18 -2.06 -5.46
N ARG A 51 3.37 -1.72 -4.95
CA ARG A 51 4.49 -1.21 -5.76
C ARG A 51 5.00 -2.26 -6.74
N ARG A 52 5.06 -3.54 -6.32
CA ARG A 52 5.47 -4.64 -7.20
C ARG A 52 4.47 -4.83 -8.34
N GLU A 53 3.17 -4.80 -8.03
CA GLU A 53 2.11 -4.88 -9.03
C GLU A 53 2.16 -3.70 -10.01
N GLU A 54 2.45 -2.48 -9.53
CA GLU A 54 2.64 -1.32 -10.41
C GLU A 54 3.83 -1.54 -11.35
N ARG A 55 4.98 -1.95 -10.81
CA ARG A 55 6.17 -2.24 -11.64
C ARG A 55 5.91 -3.34 -12.66
N MET A 56 5.09 -4.32 -12.32
CA MET A 56 4.66 -5.39 -13.22
C MET A 56 3.52 -4.99 -14.16
N ARG A 57 3.00 -3.76 -14.03
CA ARG A 57 1.83 -3.24 -14.75
C ARG A 57 0.57 -4.12 -14.59
N THR A 58 0.50 -4.85 -13.48
CA THR A 58 -0.67 -5.68 -13.09
C THR A 58 -1.60 -4.94 -12.13
N LEU A 59 -1.14 -3.82 -11.55
CA LEU A 59 -1.97 -2.99 -10.68
C LEU A 59 -3.10 -2.34 -11.49
N LEU A 60 -4.33 -2.52 -11.00
CA LEU A 60 -5.51 -1.93 -11.62
C LEU A 60 -5.43 -0.39 -11.63
N PRO A 61 -5.87 0.27 -12.72
CA PRO A 61 -5.75 1.72 -12.85
C PRO A 61 -6.51 2.47 -11.75
N HIS A 62 -7.72 2.03 -11.38
CA HIS A 62 -8.48 2.67 -10.29
C HIS A 62 -7.75 2.58 -8.94
N ARG A 63 -7.14 1.43 -8.62
CA ARG A 63 -6.35 1.26 -7.38
C ARG A 63 -5.12 2.16 -7.36
N ARG A 64 -4.48 2.32 -8.51
CA ARG A 64 -3.36 3.24 -8.69
C ARG A 64 -3.79 4.69 -8.43
N GLU A 65 -4.92 5.12 -8.97
CA GLU A 65 -5.45 6.48 -8.76
C GLU A 65 -5.81 6.70 -7.28
N GLN A 66 -6.47 5.73 -6.64
CA GLN A 66 -6.80 5.82 -5.23
C GLN A 66 -5.55 5.91 -4.33
N LEU A 67 -4.51 5.13 -4.61
CA LEU A 67 -3.22 5.24 -3.91
C LEU A 67 -2.55 6.61 -4.14
N ASP A 68 -2.62 7.14 -5.36
CA ASP A 68 -2.06 8.46 -5.70
C ASP A 68 -2.75 9.58 -4.91
N GLN A 69 -4.08 9.51 -4.80
CA GLN A 69 -4.90 10.48 -4.06
C GLN A 69 -4.74 10.35 -2.53
N ALA A 70 -4.74 9.13 -2.01
CA ALA A 70 -4.75 8.90 -0.57
C ALA A 70 -3.35 8.95 0.07
N VAL A 71 -2.31 8.57 -0.69
CA VAL A 71 -0.95 8.38 -0.19
C VAL A 71 0.06 8.98 -1.18
N PRO A 72 0.16 10.31 -1.26
CA PRO A 72 1.13 10.95 -2.15
C PRO A 72 2.55 10.48 -1.83
N GLY A 73 3.30 10.05 -2.86
CA GLY A 73 4.66 9.51 -2.69
C GLY A 73 4.73 8.02 -2.35
N TRP A 74 3.62 7.28 -2.39
CA TRP A 74 3.61 5.82 -2.20
C TRP A 74 4.49 5.05 -3.20
N ARG A 75 4.90 5.66 -4.31
CA ARG A 75 5.83 5.06 -5.29
C ARG A 75 7.30 5.26 -4.91
N THR A 76 7.60 6.25 -4.07
CA THR A 76 8.97 6.64 -3.73
C THR A 76 9.59 5.58 -2.84
N HIS A 77 10.56 4.87 -3.40
CA HIS A 77 11.24 3.73 -2.81
C HIS A 77 12.30 4.23 -1.84
N ARG A 78 12.11 3.99 -0.53
CA ARG A 78 13.25 3.87 0.38
C ARG A 78 13.25 2.44 0.93
N PRO A 79 13.86 1.49 0.23
CA PRO A 79 14.14 0.21 0.82
C PRO A 79 15.17 0.48 1.92
N MET A 80 14.89 0.05 3.13
CA MET A 80 15.94 -0.16 4.12
C MET A 80 16.07 -1.67 4.26
N TRP A 81 16.66 -2.29 3.25
CA TRP A 81 17.60 -3.34 3.56
C TRP A 81 18.98 -2.69 3.50
N ALA A 82 19.42 -2.18 4.64
CA ALA A 82 20.80 -1.82 4.96
C ALA A 82 21.06 -2.43 6.35
#